data_AF-A0A4Q2JPI2-F1
#
_entry.id   AF-A0A4Q2JPI2-F1
#
_cell.length_a   1.000
_cell.length_b   1.000
_cell.length_c   1.000
_cell.angle_alpha   90.00
_cell.angle_beta   90.00
_cell.angle_gamma   90.00
#
_symmetry.space_group_name_H-M   'P 1'
#
loop_
_entity.id
_entity.type
_entity.pdbx_description
1 polymer ?
#
loop_
_entity_poly.entity_id
_entity_poly.type
_entity_poly.pdbx_seq_one_letter_code
_entity_poly.pdbx_strand_id
1 'polypeptide(L)'
;MKNAPRIIVATAATIALALGGATAAYAGHDANPSEKVASYSYSLDAVQPADVPESRASGTTRVKALPNGKLQVTVEAWGLSPNLPHAMHLHGVPGDATDMACPGPAAAGPDGVVTVLDGAPFYGGILTSLTSTGDVSPASALALDRFAMADANGYLYYQRTFTDVPGYTDAGTVQVVVHGIDFDRNGSYAFNPADPFSSRSSSLGAGIPLEATVPVLCGGVAN
;
A
#
# COMPACT_ATOMS: atom_id res chain seq x y z
N MET A 1 -98.83 9.41 23.14
CA MET A 1 -98.49 10.53 24.04
C MET A 1 -98.36 9.99 25.45
N LYS A 2 -97.15 9.59 25.86
CA LYS A 2 -96.84 9.10 27.23
C LYS A 2 -95.33 9.24 27.48
N ASN A 3 -95.03 9.93 28.58
CA ASN A 3 -93.95 9.72 29.55
C ASN A 3 -92.51 10.19 29.25
N ALA A 4 -92.07 11.14 30.09
CA ALA A 4 -90.70 11.42 30.54
C ALA A 4 -90.12 10.21 31.35
N PRO A 5 -88.92 10.26 31.99
CA PRO A 5 -87.87 11.28 32.06
C PRO A 5 -86.42 10.75 31.89
N ARG A 6 -85.46 11.68 31.98
CA ARG A 6 -84.00 11.49 32.05
C ARG A 6 -83.58 10.60 33.23
N ILE A 7 -82.61 9.71 32.98
CA ILE A 7 -81.81 9.03 34.03
C ILE A 7 -80.33 9.14 33.65
N ILE A 8 -79.57 9.71 34.58
CA ILE A 8 -78.11 9.78 34.65
C ILE A 8 -77.65 8.55 35.44
N VAL A 9 -76.82 7.66 34.87
CA VAL A 9 -76.03 6.70 35.67
C VAL A 9 -74.72 6.29 34.98
N ALA A 10 -73.63 6.57 35.70
CA ALA A 10 -72.34 5.88 35.81
C ALA A 10 -71.53 5.46 34.58
N THR A 11 -70.47 6.23 34.30
CA THR A 11 -69.24 5.72 33.71
C THR A 11 -68.46 4.91 34.76
N ALA A 12 -68.52 3.58 34.66
CA ALA A 12 -67.54 2.69 35.30
C ALA A 12 -66.40 2.45 34.30
N ALA A 13 -65.24 3.06 34.54
CA ALA A 13 -64.03 2.79 33.78
C ALA A 13 -63.44 1.45 34.23
N THR A 14 -63.72 0.39 33.48
CA THR A 14 -62.99 -0.88 33.58
C THR A 14 -61.68 -0.76 32.82
N ILE A 15 -60.58 -0.54 33.54
CA ILE A 15 -59.23 -0.70 33.00
C ILE A 15 -59.00 -2.20 32.82
N ALA A 16 -59.15 -2.70 31.60
CA ALA A 16 -58.70 -4.03 31.22
C ALA A 16 -57.18 -4.00 31.14
N LEU A 17 -56.52 -4.61 32.13
CA LEU A 17 -55.07 -4.80 32.13
C LEU A 17 -54.75 -5.91 31.11
N ALA A 18 -54.51 -5.53 29.86
CA ALA A 18 -53.96 -6.43 28.86
C ALA A 18 -52.50 -6.73 29.24
N LEU A 19 -52.26 -7.94 29.78
CA LEU A 19 -50.93 -8.52 29.88
C LEU A 19 -50.42 -8.80 28.46
N GLY A 20 -49.83 -7.79 27.84
CA GLY A 20 -49.02 -7.95 26.64
C GLY A 20 -47.83 -8.82 26.99
N GLY A 21 -47.79 -10.04 26.46
CA GLY A 21 -46.61 -10.90 26.55
C GLY A 21 -45.44 -10.18 25.89
N ALA A 22 -44.41 -9.87 26.68
CA ALA A 22 -43.14 -9.41 26.14
C ALA A 22 -42.54 -10.57 25.34
N THR A 23 -42.66 -10.52 24.02
CA THR A 23 -41.80 -11.32 23.15
C THR A 23 -40.38 -10.79 23.33
N ALA A 24 -39.45 -11.68 23.70
CA ALA A 24 -38.04 -11.33 23.71
C ALA A 24 -37.66 -10.82 22.31
N ALA A 25 -37.17 -9.59 22.23
CA ALA A 25 -36.53 -9.09 21.03
C ALA A 25 -35.27 -9.95 20.83
N TYR A 26 -35.32 -10.90 19.90
CA TYR A 26 -34.12 -11.52 19.39
C TYR A 26 -33.36 -10.44 18.62
N ALA A 27 -32.28 -9.92 19.20
CA ALA A 27 -31.27 -9.22 18.43
C ALA A 27 -30.67 -10.26 17.48
N GLY A 28 -31.12 -10.27 16.23
CA GLY A 28 -30.45 -11.01 15.17
C GLY A 28 -29.06 -10.42 15.06
N HIS A 29 -28.05 -11.14 15.55
CA HIS A 29 -26.67 -10.84 15.20
C HIS A 29 -26.58 -10.89 13.68
N ASP A 30 -26.09 -9.82 13.07
CA ASP A 30 -25.89 -9.74 11.62
C ASP A 30 -25.18 -11.00 11.13
N ALA A 31 -25.90 -11.83 10.38
CA ALA A 31 -25.36 -13.04 9.76
C ALA A 31 -24.52 -12.70 8.51
N ASN A 32 -23.93 -11.51 8.47
CA ASN A 32 -22.99 -11.09 7.44
C ASN A 32 -21.59 -11.20 8.05
N PRO A 33 -20.89 -12.36 7.94
CA PRO A 33 -19.47 -12.36 8.22
C PRO A 33 -18.84 -11.38 7.23
N SER A 34 -18.39 -10.22 7.71
CA SER A 34 -17.56 -9.36 6.87
C SER A 34 -16.44 -10.23 6.33
N GLU A 35 -16.19 -10.20 5.02
CA GLU A 35 -15.05 -10.90 4.42
C GLU A 35 -13.80 -10.67 5.28
N LYS A 36 -13.01 -11.74 5.49
CA LYS A 36 -11.83 -11.68 6.35
C LYS A 36 -10.91 -10.56 5.87
N VAL A 37 -10.58 -9.64 6.78
CA VAL A 37 -9.44 -8.74 6.61
C VAL A 37 -8.18 -9.57 6.82
N ALA A 38 -7.43 -9.83 5.76
CA ALA A 38 -6.09 -10.39 5.87
C ALA A 38 -5.08 -9.25 5.96
N SER A 39 -4.11 -9.34 6.87
CA SER A 39 -3.08 -8.31 7.08
C SER A 39 -1.71 -8.98 7.10
N TYR A 40 -0.85 -8.55 6.19
CA TYR A 40 0.52 -9.02 6.07
C TYR A 40 1.45 -7.86 6.40
N SER A 41 2.55 -8.14 7.10
CA SER A 41 3.52 -7.12 7.50
C SER A 41 4.92 -7.66 7.32
N TYR A 42 5.79 -6.84 6.76
CA TYR A 42 7.15 -7.20 6.42
C TYR A 42 8.09 -6.05 6.79
N SER A 43 9.32 -6.39 7.15
CA SER A 43 10.41 -5.42 7.11
C SER A 43 10.67 -5.02 5.66
N LEU A 44 11.11 -3.78 5.47
CA LEU A 44 11.69 -3.28 4.23
C LEU A 44 13.19 -3.13 4.47
N ASP A 45 13.98 -3.96 3.81
CA ASP A 45 15.42 -4.02 4.00
C ASP A 45 16.15 -3.37 2.82
N ALA A 46 17.35 -2.85 3.09
CA ALA A 46 18.18 -2.21 2.08
C ALA A 46 18.60 -3.20 0.98
N VAL A 47 18.38 -2.83 -0.28
CA VAL A 47 18.67 -3.70 -1.44
C VAL A 47 20.12 -3.63 -1.87
N GLN A 48 20.69 -2.42 -1.89
CA GLN A 48 22.00 -2.18 -2.50
C GLN A 48 23.15 -2.80 -1.67
N PRO A 49 24.32 -3.02 -2.27
CA PRO A 49 25.57 -3.20 -1.55
C PRO A 49 25.86 -2.07 -0.54
N ALA A 50 26.59 -2.40 0.53
CA ALA A 50 26.83 -1.47 1.64
C ALA A 50 27.75 -0.29 1.28
N ASP A 51 28.52 -0.41 0.21
CA ASP A 51 29.42 0.61 -0.34
C ASP A 51 28.74 1.54 -1.36
N VAL A 52 27.49 1.25 -1.75
CA VAL A 52 26.68 2.19 -2.55
C VAL A 52 26.24 3.35 -1.65
N PRO A 53 26.57 4.61 -1.99
CA PRO A 53 26.24 5.77 -1.17
C PRO A 53 24.73 5.97 -1.04
N GLU A 54 24.30 6.62 0.05
CA GLU A 54 22.90 6.98 0.33
C GLU A 54 21.86 5.84 0.25
N SER A 55 22.31 4.59 0.32
CA SER A 55 21.46 3.43 0.07
C SER A 55 21.03 2.66 1.33
N ARG A 56 21.38 3.16 2.52
CA ARG A 56 21.21 2.48 3.81
C ARG A 56 19.90 2.89 4.52
N ALA A 57 18.79 2.80 3.80
CA ALA A 57 17.46 3.01 4.38
C ALA A 57 16.96 1.76 5.12
N SER A 58 15.89 1.90 5.87
CA SER A 58 15.11 0.77 6.42
C SER A 58 13.64 1.16 6.54
N GLY A 59 12.77 0.16 6.69
CA GLY A 59 11.35 0.45 6.89
C GLY A 59 10.51 -0.75 7.24
N THR A 60 9.19 -0.54 7.22
CA THR A 60 8.19 -1.59 7.32
C THR A 60 7.07 -1.32 6.32
N THR A 61 6.41 -2.40 5.91
CA THR A 61 5.19 -2.31 5.12
C THR A 61 4.08 -3.15 5.74
N ARG A 62 2.84 -2.72 5.52
CA ARG A 62 1.65 -3.49 5.84
C ARG A 62 0.70 -3.47 4.66
N VAL A 63 0.34 -4.67 4.18
CA VAL A 63 -0.60 -4.88 3.08
C VAL A 63 -1.84 -5.58 3.64
N LYS A 64 -3.01 -4.93 3.51
CA LYS A 64 -4.29 -5.45 4.00
C LYS A 64 -5.27 -5.70 2.87
N ALA A 65 -5.71 -6.95 2.70
CA ALA A 65 -6.91 -7.24 1.94
C ALA A 65 -8.13 -6.78 2.76
N LEU A 66 -8.96 -5.94 2.15
CA LEU A 66 -10.17 -5.38 2.73
C LEU A 66 -11.40 -5.88 1.95
N PRO A 67 -12.62 -5.85 2.54
CA PRO A 67 -13.83 -6.31 1.87
C PRO A 67 -14.08 -5.62 0.53
N ASN A 68 -14.74 -6.34 -0.38
CA ASN A 68 -15.03 -5.89 -1.75
C ASN A 68 -13.78 -5.68 -2.61
N GLY A 69 -12.75 -6.52 -2.44
CA GLY A 69 -11.55 -6.51 -3.28
C GLY A 69 -10.62 -5.30 -3.08
N LYS A 70 -10.81 -4.55 -1.99
CA LYS A 70 -9.97 -3.38 -1.69
C LYS A 70 -8.64 -3.80 -1.09
N LEU A 71 -7.60 -3.01 -1.32
CA LEU A 71 -6.28 -3.21 -0.73
C LEU A 71 -5.83 -1.96 -0.02
N GLN A 72 -5.45 -2.04 1.26
CA GLN A 72 -4.77 -0.94 1.94
C GLN A 72 -3.30 -1.26 2.09
N VAL A 73 -2.45 -0.37 1.59
CA VAL A 73 -0.99 -0.46 1.74
C VAL A 73 -0.53 0.66 2.65
N THR A 74 0.31 0.33 3.62
CA THR A 74 1.04 1.29 4.46
C THR A 74 2.53 1.04 4.27
N VAL A 75 3.30 2.10 4.03
CA VAL A 75 4.77 2.07 4.00
C VAL A 75 5.28 3.10 4.98
N GLU A 76 6.20 2.70 5.85
CA GLU A 76 6.90 3.58 6.76
C GLU A 76 8.40 3.32 6.64
N ALA A 77 9.19 4.35 6.33
CA ALA A 77 10.61 4.20 6.03
C ALA A 77 11.45 5.37 6.54
N TRP A 78 12.73 5.10 6.81
CA TRP A 78 13.73 6.04 7.33
C TRP A 78 15.02 5.94 6.52
N GLY A 79 15.79 7.03 6.51
CA GLY A 79 17.07 7.07 5.80
C GLY A 79 16.93 7.13 4.28
N LEU A 80 15.75 7.54 3.80
CA LEU A 80 15.52 7.84 2.39
C LEU A 80 16.10 9.21 2.03
N SER A 81 16.30 9.48 0.73
CA SER A 81 16.79 10.77 0.25
C SER A 81 15.83 11.91 0.65
N PRO A 82 16.26 12.88 1.47
CA PRO A 82 15.36 13.88 2.04
C PRO A 82 14.72 14.80 1.00
N ASN A 83 13.45 15.16 1.21
CA ASN A 83 12.68 16.07 0.33
C ASN A 83 12.55 15.59 -1.13
N LEU A 84 12.72 14.29 -1.39
CA LEU A 84 12.56 13.71 -2.72
C LEU A 84 11.38 12.71 -2.77
N PRO A 85 10.69 12.62 -3.92
CA PRO A 85 9.63 11.64 -4.12
C PRO A 85 10.23 10.24 -4.28
N HIS A 86 9.64 9.23 -3.65
CA HIS A 86 10.08 7.84 -3.81
C HIS A 86 9.05 7.05 -4.61
N ALA A 87 9.42 6.62 -5.82
CA ALA A 87 8.60 5.70 -6.59
C ALA A 87 8.47 4.39 -5.81
N MET A 88 7.24 3.93 -5.63
CA MET A 88 6.93 2.73 -4.83
C MET A 88 5.94 1.87 -5.58
N HIS A 89 6.15 0.55 -5.55
CA HIS A 89 5.32 -0.35 -6.33
C HIS A 89 5.03 -1.64 -5.56
N LEU A 90 3.83 -2.19 -5.81
CA LEU A 90 3.57 -3.61 -5.57
C LEU A 90 4.08 -4.38 -6.78
N HIS A 91 4.92 -5.35 -6.52
CA HIS A 91 5.50 -6.24 -7.51
C HIS A 91 4.98 -7.67 -7.33
N GLY A 92 4.91 -8.41 -8.43
CA GLY A 92 4.62 -9.83 -8.46
C GLY A 92 4.84 -10.44 -9.84
N VAL A 93 4.72 -11.76 -9.91
CA VAL A 93 4.84 -12.59 -11.10
C VAL A 93 3.47 -13.17 -11.43
N PRO A 94 2.99 -13.06 -12.68
CA PRO A 94 1.78 -13.77 -13.08
C PRO A 94 2.02 -15.28 -13.08
N GLY A 95 1.22 -16.05 -12.34
CA GLY A 95 1.29 -17.52 -12.36
C GLY A 95 1.04 -18.18 -11.01
N ASP A 96 1.45 -19.45 -10.92
CA ASP A 96 1.47 -20.20 -9.66
C ASP A 96 2.50 -19.61 -8.71
N ALA A 97 2.23 -19.67 -7.41
CA ALA A 97 3.10 -19.15 -6.37
C ALA A 97 4.55 -19.64 -6.52
N THR A 98 5.47 -18.71 -6.71
CA THR A 98 6.90 -18.96 -6.67
C THR A 98 7.51 -18.42 -5.38
N ASP A 99 8.57 -19.06 -4.86
CA ASP A 99 9.26 -18.59 -3.65
C ASP A 99 10.24 -17.47 -4.02
N MET A 100 9.70 -16.36 -4.52
CA MET A 100 10.49 -15.20 -4.94
C MET A 100 10.64 -14.23 -3.77
N ALA A 101 11.89 -13.82 -3.54
CA ALA A 101 12.29 -12.94 -2.44
C ALA A 101 12.96 -11.69 -2.99
N CYS A 102 13.04 -10.64 -2.17
CA CYS A 102 13.74 -9.41 -2.53
C CYS A 102 15.19 -9.65 -2.99
N PRO A 103 15.68 -8.90 -3.98
CA PRO A 103 17.09 -8.96 -4.35
C PRO A 103 17.94 -8.48 -3.17
N GLY A 104 19.02 -9.21 -2.90
CA GLY A 104 20.07 -8.75 -2.00
C GLY A 104 21.22 -8.09 -2.76
N PRO A 105 22.26 -7.61 -2.05
CA PRO A 105 23.45 -7.01 -2.64
C PRO A 105 24.13 -7.85 -3.74
N ALA A 106 24.04 -9.18 -3.65
CA ALA A 106 24.63 -10.11 -4.61
C ALA A 106 23.97 -10.07 -6.01
N ALA A 107 22.81 -9.43 -6.15
CA ALA A 107 22.18 -9.19 -7.44
C ALA A 107 22.86 -8.07 -8.24
N ALA A 108 23.75 -7.28 -7.62
CA ALA A 108 24.42 -6.17 -8.30
C ALA A 108 25.27 -6.68 -9.47
N GLY A 109 25.19 -5.96 -10.59
CA GLY A 109 25.98 -6.25 -11.77
C GLY A 109 27.47 -5.88 -11.64
N PRO A 110 28.24 -5.96 -12.73
CA PRO A 110 29.64 -5.53 -12.77
C PRO A 110 29.88 -4.06 -12.41
N ASP A 111 28.81 -3.28 -12.39
CA ASP A 111 28.77 -1.84 -12.10
C ASP A 111 28.46 -1.53 -10.62
N GLY A 112 28.37 -2.57 -9.77
CA GLY A 112 28.29 -2.46 -8.31
C GLY A 112 26.95 -1.98 -7.76
N VAL A 113 25.91 -1.89 -8.59
CA VAL A 113 24.57 -1.41 -8.18
C VAL A 113 23.53 -2.43 -8.62
N VAL A 114 22.54 -2.67 -7.77
CA VAL A 114 21.33 -3.41 -8.17
C VAL A 114 20.44 -2.44 -8.94
N THR A 115 20.31 -2.63 -10.25
CA THR A 115 19.39 -1.84 -11.09
C THR A 115 17.98 -2.44 -11.10
N VAL A 116 17.03 -1.76 -11.77
CA VAL A 116 15.66 -2.29 -11.91
C VAL A 116 15.66 -3.63 -12.64
N LEU A 117 16.52 -3.79 -13.66
CA LEU A 117 16.60 -5.03 -14.43
C LEU A 117 17.31 -6.16 -13.66
N ASP A 118 18.24 -5.83 -12.76
CA ASP A 118 18.87 -6.82 -11.88
C ASP A 118 17.90 -7.33 -10.82
N GLY A 119 16.99 -6.47 -10.33
CA GLY A 119 15.95 -6.83 -9.37
C GLY A 119 14.73 -7.51 -10.00
N ALA A 120 14.44 -7.30 -11.30
CA ALA A 120 13.25 -7.83 -11.96
C ALA A 120 13.05 -9.36 -11.83
N PRO A 121 14.10 -10.21 -11.90
CA PRO A 121 13.97 -11.65 -11.67
C PRO A 121 13.50 -12.03 -10.26
N PHE A 122 13.60 -11.12 -9.28
CA PHE A 122 13.32 -11.37 -7.86
C PHE A 122 11.94 -10.89 -7.43
N TYR A 123 11.44 -9.80 -8.02
CA TYR A 123 10.14 -9.22 -7.64
C TYR A 123 9.09 -9.29 -8.76
N GLY A 124 9.50 -9.52 -10.01
CA GLY A 124 8.58 -9.54 -11.15
C GLY A 124 8.16 -8.16 -11.66
N GLY A 125 7.02 -8.11 -12.34
CA GLY A 125 6.49 -6.88 -12.92
C GLY A 125 5.81 -5.98 -11.88
N ILE A 126 5.61 -4.71 -12.23
CA ILE A 126 4.75 -3.83 -11.43
C ILE A 126 3.31 -4.30 -11.60
N LEU A 127 2.65 -4.58 -10.48
CA LEU A 127 1.21 -4.80 -10.40
C LEU A 127 0.49 -3.47 -10.14
N THR A 128 1.06 -2.64 -9.26
CA THR A 128 0.44 -1.37 -8.85
C THR A 128 1.49 -0.34 -8.46
N SER A 129 1.36 0.87 -8.99
CA SER A 129 2.11 2.04 -8.55
C SER A 129 1.44 2.63 -7.32
N LEU A 130 2.18 2.70 -6.20
CA LEU A 130 1.74 3.26 -4.92
C LEU A 130 1.80 4.79 -4.94
N THR A 131 1.18 5.39 -5.95
CA THR A 131 1.07 6.85 -6.04
C THR A 131 0.24 7.39 -4.87
N SER A 132 0.45 8.65 -4.51
CA SER A 132 -0.39 9.42 -3.58
C SER A 132 -1.63 9.98 -4.28
N THR A 133 -1.53 10.25 -5.59
CA THR A 133 -2.61 10.79 -6.41
C THR A 133 -2.61 10.21 -7.82
N GLY A 134 -3.76 10.26 -8.49
CA GLY A 134 -3.88 9.85 -9.89
C GLY A 134 -3.81 8.33 -10.11
N ASP A 135 -3.35 7.97 -11.32
CA ASP A 135 -3.25 6.60 -11.81
C ASP A 135 -2.31 5.74 -10.95
N VAL A 136 -2.68 4.46 -10.84
CA VAL A 136 -2.00 3.45 -10.02
C VAL A 136 -1.55 2.27 -10.88
N SER A 137 -1.75 2.32 -12.20
CA SER A 137 -1.29 1.30 -13.12
C SER A 137 0.26 1.30 -13.25
N PRO A 138 0.85 0.26 -13.87
CA PRO A 138 2.27 0.25 -14.21
C PRO A 138 2.71 1.43 -15.10
N ALA A 139 1.80 2.08 -15.84
CA ALA A 139 2.13 3.25 -16.65
C ALA A 139 2.58 4.46 -15.82
N SER A 140 2.23 4.49 -14.52
CA SER A 140 2.66 5.53 -13.59
C SER A 140 4.02 5.26 -12.94
N ALA A 141 4.76 4.22 -13.36
CA ALA A 141 6.00 3.79 -12.72
C ALA A 141 7.04 4.90 -12.52
N LEU A 142 7.13 5.84 -13.48
CA LEU A 142 8.09 6.95 -13.49
C LEU A 142 7.43 8.33 -13.29
N ALA A 143 6.15 8.38 -12.91
CA ALA A 143 5.44 9.63 -12.64
C ALA A 143 5.78 10.15 -11.22
N LEU A 144 7.05 10.54 -11.02
CA LEU A 144 7.62 10.90 -9.71
C LEU A 144 6.81 11.95 -8.94
N ASP A 145 6.19 12.89 -9.66
CA ASP A 145 5.34 13.95 -9.10
C ASP A 145 4.08 13.42 -8.38
N ARG A 146 3.71 12.15 -8.62
CA ARG A 146 2.55 11.50 -8.00
C ARG A 146 2.88 10.69 -6.76
N PHE A 147 4.16 10.42 -6.48
CA PHE A 147 4.55 9.56 -5.36
C PHE A 147 4.70 10.34 -4.05
N ALA A 148 4.74 9.62 -2.93
CA ALA A 148 5.02 10.22 -1.64
C ALA A 148 6.46 10.71 -1.56
N MET A 149 6.65 11.84 -0.90
CA MET A 149 7.93 12.48 -0.68
C MET A 149 8.41 12.21 0.74
N ALA A 150 9.68 11.86 0.90
CA ALA A 150 10.30 11.79 2.22
C ALA A 150 10.47 13.22 2.78
N ASP A 151 10.31 13.37 4.10
CA ASP A 151 10.51 14.65 4.76
C ASP A 151 12.00 15.07 4.81
N ALA A 152 12.28 16.20 5.45
CA ALA A 152 13.64 16.72 5.57
C ALA A 152 14.59 15.83 6.39
N ASN A 153 14.08 14.85 7.14
CA ASN A 153 14.86 13.87 7.89
C ASN A 153 14.97 12.52 7.14
N GLY A 154 14.46 12.43 5.92
CA GLY A 154 14.42 11.17 5.16
C GLY A 154 13.40 10.18 5.71
N TYR A 155 12.38 10.66 6.43
CA TYR A 155 11.25 9.85 6.88
C TYR A 155 10.11 9.92 5.88
N LEU A 156 9.54 8.76 5.53
CA LEU A 156 8.38 8.66 4.65
C LEU A 156 7.29 7.85 5.35
N TYR A 157 6.08 8.41 5.39
CA TYR A 157 4.86 7.69 5.73
C TYR A 157 3.89 7.75 4.57
N TYR A 158 3.46 6.58 4.11
CA TYR A 158 2.47 6.42 3.07
C TYR A 158 1.36 5.48 3.54
N GLN A 159 0.11 5.88 3.32
CA GLN A 159 -1.03 4.97 3.44
C GLN A 159 -2.07 5.29 2.38
N ARG A 160 -2.48 4.28 1.62
CA ARG A 160 -3.56 4.41 0.64
C ARG A 160 -4.39 3.15 0.56
N THR A 161 -5.69 3.33 0.33
CA THR A 161 -6.61 2.25 -0.02
C THR A 161 -6.91 2.30 -1.52
N PHE A 162 -6.64 1.19 -2.20
CA PHE A 162 -6.93 0.97 -3.61
C PHE A 162 -8.24 0.18 -3.75
N THR A 163 -9.08 0.60 -4.70
CA THR A 163 -10.37 -0.05 -4.97
C THR A 163 -10.34 -0.97 -6.18
N ASP A 164 -9.40 -0.74 -7.09
CA ASP A 164 -9.27 -1.45 -8.36
C ASP A 164 -7.79 -1.74 -8.58
N VAL A 165 -7.31 -2.88 -8.09
CA VAL A 165 -5.90 -3.31 -8.22
C VAL A 165 -5.82 -4.28 -9.41
N PRO A 166 -5.37 -3.85 -10.60
CA PRO A 166 -5.37 -4.72 -11.78
C PRO A 166 -4.34 -5.85 -11.61
N GLY A 167 -4.75 -7.10 -11.87
CA GLY A 167 -3.83 -8.25 -11.89
C GLY A 167 -3.41 -8.77 -10.51
N TYR A 168 -4.00 -8.27 -9.43
CA TYR A 168 -3.71 -8.71 -8.08
C TYR A 168 -4.68 -9.81 -7.63
N THR A 169 -4.13 -10.91 -7.12
CA THR A 169 -4.89 -12.09 -6.69
C THR A 169 -4.78 -12.39 -5.20
N ASP A 170 -3.74 -11.90 -4.50
CA ASP A 170 -3.53 -12.16 -3.05
C ASP A 170 -2.59 -11.12 -2.37
N ALA A 171 -2.95 -10.70 -1.15
CA ALA A 171 -2.19 -9.75 -0.31
C ALA A 171 -0.92 -10.33 0.27
N GLY A 172 -0.87 -11.64 0.46
CA GLY A 172 0.28 -12.31 1.06
C GLY A 172 1.44 -12.49 0.10
N THR A 173 1.28 -12.07 -1.17
CA THR A 173 2.11 -12.56 -2.27
C THR A 173 2.56 -11.43 -3.19
N VAL A 174 2.68 -10.23 -2.63
CA VAL A 174 3.30 -9.07 -3.28
C VAL A 174 4.56 -8.64 -2.55
N GLN A 175 5.52 -8.14 -3.32
CA GLN A 175 6.65 -7.40 -2.78
C GLN A 175 6.38 -5.90 -2.89
N VAL A 176 6.81 -5.16 -1.87
CA VAL A 176 6.83 -3.70 -1.88
C VAL A 176 8.25 -3.26 -2.14
N VAL A 177 8.47 -2.57 -3.25
CA VAL A 177 9.76 -2.01 -3.61
C VAL A 177 9.67 -0.48 -3.54
N VAL A 178 10.64 0.13 -2.87
CA VAL A 178 10.82 1.58 -2.80
C VAL A 178 12.06 1.90 -3.62
N HIS A 179 11.94 2.87 -4.52
CA HIS A 179 13.01 3.32 -5.41
C HIS A 179 13.44 4.75 -5.07
N GLY A 180 14.60 5.15 -5.58
CA GLY A 180 15.10 6.51 -5.45
C GLY A 180 16.31 6.59 -4.51
N ILE A 181 17.46 6.95 -5.05
CA ILE A 181 18.68 7.27 -4.28
C ILE A 181 19.33 8.50 -4.91
N ASP A 182 19.45 9.59 -4.16
CA ASP A 182 20.23 10.79 -4.50
C ASP A 182 21.70 10.54 -4.15
N PHE A 183 22.49 10.06 -5.10
CA PHE A 183 23.86 9.58 -4.82
C PHE A 183 24.82 10.72 -4.50
N ASP A 184 24.63 11.86 -5.15
CA ASP A 184 25.50 13.03 -5.02
C ASP A 184 24.99 14.06 -3.98
N ARG A 185 23.84 13.80 -3.36
CA ARG A 185 23.19 14.60 -2.31
C ARG A 185 22.84 16.01 -2.76
N ASN A 186 22.49 16.19 -4.03
CA ASN A 186 22.16 17.51 -4.59
C ASN A 186 20.66 17.88 -4.41
N GLY A 187 19.83 16.95 -3.93
CA GLY A 187 18.39 17.16 -3.73
C GLY A 187 17.57 17.06 -5.01
N SER A 188 18.03 16.32 -6.02
CA SER A 188 17.34 16.11 -7.29
C SER A 188 17.77 14.80 -7.94
N TYR A 189 16.82 14.06 -8.51
CA TYR A 189 17.15 12.94 -9.41
C TYR A 189 17.47 13.46 -10.80
N ALA A 190 18.76 13.61 -11.09
CA ALA A 190 19.23 14.24 -12.31
C ALA A 190 20.58 13.68 -12.75
N PHE A 191 20.88 13.82 -14.04
CA PHE A 191 22.23 13.50 -14.52
C PHE A 191 23.23 14.51 -13.96
N ASN A 192 24.24 14.01 -13.25
CA ASN A 192 25.40 14.81 -12.85
C ASN A 192 26.69 14.15 -13.37
N PRO A 193 27.38 14.74 -14.36
CA PRO A 193 28.60 14.17 -14.93
C PRO A 193 29.79 14.16 -13.97
N ALA A 194 29.72 14.88 -12.85
CA ALA A 194 30.77 14.91 -11.84
C ALA A 194 30.71 13.73 -10.86
N ASP A 195 29.57 13.03 -10.77
CA ASP A 195 29.38 11.88 -9.88
C ASP A 195 29.34 10.56 -10.68
N PRO A 196 30.08 9.51 -10.26
CA PRO A 196 30.15 8.25 -11.00
C PRO A 196 28.84 7.45 -11.00
N PHE A 197 27.93 7.68 -10.06
CA PHE A 197 26.60 7.06 -10.05
C PHE A 197 25.56 7.95 -10.75
N SER A 198 25.50 9.23 -10.41
CA SER A 198 24.51 10.17 -10.98
C SER A 198 24.76 10.48 -12.45
N SER A 199 25.95 10.19 -12.99
CA SER A 199 26.22 10.28 -14.44
C SER A 199 25.61 9.14 -15.26
N ARG A 200 25.12 8.08 -14.60
CA ARG A 200 24.66 6.85 -15.26
C ARG A 200 23.17 6.90 -15.56
N SER A 201 22.80 6.27 -16.67
CA SER A 201 21.39 6.04 -17.02
C SER A 201 20.82 4.85 -16.26
N SER A 202 19.50 4.90 -16.04
CA SER A 202 18.70 3.76 -15.60
C SER A 202 18.79 2.62 -16.60
N SER A 203 18.69 1.39 -16.09
CA SER A 203 18.49 0.18 -16.89
C SER A 203 17.19 0.20 -17.70
N LEU A 204 16.27 1.13 -17.41
CA LEU A 204 15.02 1.31 -18.14
C LEU A 204 15.14 2.21 -19.39
N GLY A 205 16.24 2.97 -19.53
CA GLY A 205 16.46 3.80 -20.71
C GLY A 205 17.48 4.92 -20.49
N ALA A 206 18.15 5.31 -21.59
CA ALA A 206 19.26 6.28 -21.56
C ALA A 206 18.88 7.67 -21.04
N GLY A 207 17.63 8.10 -21.21
CA GLY A 207 17.15 9.42 -20.79
C GLY A 207 16.67 9.52 -19.34
N ILE A 208 16.77 8.44 -18.56
CA ILE A 208 16.29 8.39 -17.18
C ILE A 208 17.52 8.32 -16.26
N PRO A 209 17.70 9.24 -15.30
CA PRO A 209 18.78 9.15 -14.33
C PRO A 209 18.68 7.86 -13.51
N LEU A 210 19.82 7.21 -13.24
CA LEU A 210 19.87 6.00 -12.42
C LEU A 210 19.20 6.22 -11.05
N GLU A 211 19.47 7.38 -10.45
CA GLU A 211 18.96 7.85 -9.15
C GLU A 211 17.44 7.69 -9.00
N ALA A 212 16.67 7.99 -10.04
CA ALA A 212 15.21 7.95 -9.99
C ALA A 212 14.62 6.53 -9.93
N THR A 213 15.43 5.50 -10.18
CA THR A 213 14.93 4.16 -10.50
C THR A 213 15.56 3.04 -9.70
N VAL A 214 16.73 3.24 -9.10
CA VAL A 214 17.36 2.18 -8.31
C VAL A 214 16.51 1.81 -7.09
N PRO A 215 16.30 0.51 -6.81
CA PRO A 215 15.63 0.08 -5.60
C PRO A 215 16.49 0.43 -4.37
N VAL A 216 15.90 1.11 -3.40
CA VAL A 216 16.52 1.40 -2.11
C VAL A 216 16.05 0.43 -1.05
N LEU A 217 14.76 0.08 -1.02
CA LEU A 217 14.17 -0.86 -0.09
C LEU A 217 13.34 -1.93 -0.79
N CYS A 218 13.30 -3.12 -0.23
CA CYS A 218 12.38 -4.16 -0.63
C CYS A 218 11.92 -4.99 0.58
N GLY A 219 10.67 -5.44 0.55
CA GLY A 219 10.17 -6.44 1.49
C GLY A 219 8.86 -7.08 1.01
N GLY A 220 8.54 -8.23 1.58
CA GLY A 220 7.41 -9.06 1.15
C GLY A 220 7.85 -10.33 0.43
N VAL A 221 6.88 -11.03 -0.15
CA VAL A 221 7.07 -12.25 -0.94
C VAL A 221 6.35 -12.02 -2.25
N ALA A 222 6.97 -12.33 -3.38
CA ALA A 222 6.30 -12.23 -4.68
C ALA A 222 5.86 -13.63 -5.08
N ASN A 223 4.60 -13.78 -5.47
CA ASN A 223 4.17 -14.98 -6.21
C ASN A 223 4.52 -14.87 -7.66
#